data_AF-A0A836C8D2-F1
#
_entry.id   AF-A0A836C8D2-F1
#
_cell.length_a   1.000
_cell.length_b   1.000
_cell.length_c   1.000
_cell.angle_alpha   90.00
_cell.angle_beta   90.00
_cell.angle_gamma   90.00
#
_symmetry.space_group_name_H-M   'P 1'
#
loop_
_entity.id
_entity.type
_entity.pdbx_description
1 polymer ?
#
loop_
_entity_poly.entity_id
_entity_poly.type
_entity_poly.pdbx_seq_one_letter_code
_entity_poly.pdbx_strand_id
1 'polypeptide(L)'
;MARSKSTPFRKSPMIGGPKSPGAKKTAARAQAKGGAEQLKPRKRRHKPGEKALKEIRAYQRSTELLIRKLPFARLVKEVQTSFTPGGLQYRWAATAVLALQEAAEAHLVGLFEDANLACIHAKRVTIMPKDMQLARRIRGRLRE
;
A
#
# COMPACT_ATOMS: atom_id res chain seq x y z
N MET A 1 0.17 -65.37 14.36
CA MET A 1 0.49 -64.08 13.69
C MET A 1 -0.80 -63.28 13.54
N ALA A 2 -1.02 -62.30 14.41
CA ALA A 2 -0.98 -60.84 14.14
C ALA A 2 -2.13 -60.38 13.21
N ARG A 3 -3.25 -59.89 13.77
CA ARG A 3 -3.63 -58.45 14.05
C ARG A 3 -4.39 -57.84 12.84
N SER A 4 -5.46 -57.05 12.96
CA SER A 4 -6.30 -56.54 14.06
C SER A 4 -7.60 -56.00 13.45
N LYS A 5 -8.74 -56.21 14.13
CA LYS A 5 -10.07 -55.71 13.77
C LYS A 5 -10.23 -54.21 14.04
N SER A 6 -11.10 -53.61 13.23
CA SER A 6 -11.59 -52.24 13.21
C SER A 6 -12.65 -51.92 14.29
N THR A 7 -12.91 -50.60 14.45
CA THR A 7 -14.13 -49.91 14.95
C THR A 7 -14.32 -49.74 16.48
N PRO A 8 -15.25 -48.89 16.97
CA PRO A 8 -15.31 -47.43 16.82
C PRO A 8 -15.64 -46.71 18.16
N PHE A 9 -15.72 -45.37 18.10
CA PHE A 9 -16.03 -44.43 19.17
C PHE A 9 -17.43 -44.61 19.81
N ARG A 10 -17.55 -44.53 21.15
CA ARG A 10 -18.83 -44.33 21.88
C ARG A 10 -18.62 -43.53 23.18
N LYS A 11 -19.31 -42.38 23.31
CA LYS A 11 -19.43 -41.58 24.55
C LYS A 11 -20.49 -42.17 25.49
N SER A 12 -20.30 -42.00 26.81
CA SER A 12 -21.37 -42.05 27.83
C SER A 12 -21.05 -41.18 29.08
N PRO A 13 -22.07 -40.78 29.87
CA PRO A 13 -22.10 -39.57 30.69
C PRO A 13 -22.12 -39.83 32.22
N MET A 14 -21.89 -38.81 33.06
CA MET A 14 -22.17 -38.84 34.51
C MET A 14 -22.61 -37.45 35.02
N ILE A 15 -23.64 -37.41 35.88
CA ILE A 15 -24.34 -36.25 36.45
C ILE A 15 -24.19 -36.22 38.00
N GLY A 16 -24.09 -35.00 38.58
CA GLY A 16 -24.43 -34.60 39.97
C GLY A 16 -23.21 -34.42 40.92
N GLY A 17 -22.96 -33.39 41.75
CA GLY A 17 -23.53 -32.11 42.27
C GLY A 17 -22.78 -31.80 43.63
N PRO A 18 -22.93 -30.72 44.45
CA PRO A 18 -23.32 -29.30 44.29
C PRO A 18 -22.23 -28.25 44.74
N LYS A 19 -22.58 -26.96 44.59
CA LYS A 19 -21.91 -25.64 44.78
C LYS A 19 -20.80 -25.41 45.86
N SER A 20 -19.79 -24.62 45.49
CA SER A 20 -19.25 -23.48 46.29
C SER A 20 -18.50 -22.45 45.41
N PRO A 21 -18.56 -21.12 45.70
CA PRO A 21 -18.10 -20.06 44.80
C PRO A 21 -16.65 -19.66 45.12
N GLY A 22 -15.71 -20.03 44.27
CA GLY A 22 -14.28 -19.73 44.45
C GLY A 22 -13.71 -18.88 43.33
N ALA A 23 -13.60 -17.58 43.59
CA ALA A 23 -12.68 -16.60 42.99
C ALA A 23 -12.14 -16.85 41.56
N LYS A 24 -12.51 -15.97 40.62
CA LYS A 24 -11.74 -15.73 39.39
C LYS A 24 -10.30 -15.36 39.75
N LYS A 25 -9.37 -16.32 39.72
CA LYS A 25 -7.94 -16.04 39.66
C LYS A 25 -7.50 -16.17 38.21
N THR A 26 -7.29 -15.02 37.57
CA THR A 26 -6.52 -14.89 36.34
C THR A 26 -5.13 -15.46 36.60
N ALA A 27 -4.89 -16.70 36.18
CA ALA A 27 -3.56 -17.30 36.18
C ALA A 27 -2.76 -16.67 35.03
N ALA A 28 -2.28 -15.45 35.24
CA ALA A 28 -1.10 -14.97 34.55
C ALA A 28 0.05 -15.89 34.96
N ARG A 29 0.38 -16.86 34.10
CA ARG A 29 1.48 -17.79 34.31
C ARG A 29 2.80 -17.05 34.10
N ALA A 30 3.23 -16.35 35.15
CA ALA A 30 4.61 -15.94 35.31
C ALA A 30 5.40 -17.14 35.85
N GLN A 31 6.31 -17.66 35.02
CA GLN A 31 7.70 -18.00 35.36
C GLN A 31 8.26 -19.03 34.37
N ALA A 32 9.18 -18.56 33.54
CA ALA A 32 10.39 -19.28 33.22
C ALA A 32 11.52 -18.24 33.20
N LYS A 33 12.18 -18.04 34.35
CA LYS A 33 13.51 -17.43 34.40
C LYS A 33 14.48 -18.48 33.86
N GLY A 34 14.74 -18.42 32.56
CA GLY A 34 15.91 -18.99 31.92
C GLY A 34 16.50 -17.89 31.07
N GLY A 35 17.79 -17.60 31.24
CA GLY A 35 18.50 -16.62 30.43
C GLY A 35 18.45 -17.01 28.96
N ALA A 36 17.48 -16.45 28.25
CA ALA A 36 17.46 -16.37 26.80
C ALA A 36 17.31 -14.89 26.52
N GLU A 37 18.36 -14.29 25.97
CA GLU A 37 18.28 -13.04 25.25
C GLU A 37 16.94 -13.03 24.49
N GLN A 38 16.06 -12.11 24.86
CA GLN A 38 14.72 -12.03 24.29
C GLN A 38 14.88 -11.72 22.81
N LEU A 39 14.97 -12.78 21.99
CA LEU A 39 14.83 -12.70 20.55
C LEU A 39 13.43 -12.16 20.31
N LYS A 40 13.34 -10.83 20.20
CA LYS A 40 12.12 -10.12 19.83
C LYS A 40 11.47 -10.93 18.70
N PRO A 41 10.17 -11.28 18.80
CA PRO A 41 9.53 -12.05 17.74
C PRO A 41 9.80 -11.34 16.42
N ARG A 42 10.49 -12.02 15.49
CA ARG A 42 10.84 -11.44 14.18
C ARG A 42 9.57 -10.86 13.59
N LYS A 43 9.53 -9.54 13.42
CA LYS A 43 8.40 -8.85 12.77
C LYS A 43 8.19 -9.54 11.42
N ARG A 44 7.02 -10.14 11.22
CA ARG A 44 6.67 -10.81 9.96
C ARG A 44 6.82 -9.79 8.83
N ARG A 45 7.73 -10.07 7.90
CA ARG A 45 7.94 -9.25 6.71
C ARG A 45 6.99 -9.72 5.63
N HIS A 46 6.29 -8.79 4.99
CA HIS A 46 5.50 -9.07 3.79
C HIS A 46 6.41 -9.60 2.67
N LYS A 47 5.86 -10.46 1.82
CA LYS A 47 6.61 -10.94 0.65
C LYS A 47 6.87 -9.77 -0.31
N PRO A 48 7.98 -9.78 -1.07
CA PRO A 48 8.19 -8.81 -2.14
C PRO A 48 6.96 -8.74 -3.07
N GLY A 49 6.51 -7.54 -3.41
CA GLY A 49 5.31 -7.30 -4.21
C GLY A 49 3.99 -7.26 -3.44
N GLU A 50 3.87 -7.91 -2.27
CA GLU A 50 2.60 -7.97 -1.53
C GLU A 50 2.13 -6.58 -1.05
N LYS A 51 3.05 -5.77 -0.53
CA LYS A 51 2.76 -4.38 -0.15
C LYS A 51 2.40 -3.51 -1.36
N ALA A 52 3.16 -3.63 -2.45
CA ALA A 52 2.92 -2.88 -3.68
C ALA A 52 1.52 -3.19 -4.25
N LEU A 53 1.11 -4.46 -4.28
CA LEU A 53 -0.25 -4.85 -4.72
C LEU A 53 -1.34 -4.30 -3.80
N LYS A 54 -1.08 -4.23 -2.49
CA LYS A 54 -2.01 -3.62 -1.54
C LYS A 54 -2.15 -2.11 -1.76
N GLU A 55 -1.04 -1.43 -2.01
CA GLU A 55 -1.00 0.02 -2.30
C GLU A 55 -1.69 0.34 -3.62
N ILE A 56 -1.43 -0.41 -4.69
CA ILE A 56 -2.10 -0.25 -5.99
C ILE A 56 -3.62 -0.34 -5.83
N ARG A 57 -4.12 -1.36 -5.12
CA ARG A 57 -5.56 -1.52 -4.86
C ARG A 57 -6.14 -0.45 -3.93
N ALA A 58 -5.33 0.16 -3.08
CA ALA A 58 -5.77 1.26 -2.23
C ALA A 58 -5.96 2.52 -3.07
N TYR A 59 -4.94 2.91 -3.84
CA TYR A 59 -4.96 4.12 -4.66
C TYR A 59 -5.90 4.05 -5.86
N GLN A 60 -6.15 2.86 -6.41
CA GLN A 60 -7.17 2.70 -7.46
C GLN A 60 -8.61 2.83 -6.93
N ARG A 61 -8.83 2.74 -5.61
CA ARG A 61 -10.16 2.91 -5.00
C ARG A 61 -10.39 4.32 -4.45
N SER A 62 -9.33 5.05 -4.14
CA SER A 62 -9.41 6.43 -3.69
C SER A 62 -9.25 7.40 -4.86
N THR A 63 -9.68 8.64 -4.64
CA THR A 63 -9.48 9.76 -5.56
C THR A 63 -8.73 10.90 -4.87
N GLU A 64 -7.94 10.57 -3.86
CA GLU A 64 -7.15 11.55 -3.13
C GLU A 64 -5.93 11.98 -3.95
N LEU A 65 -5.57 13.26 -3.85
CA LEU A 65 -4.34 13.78 -4.45
C LEU A 65 -3.12 13.25 -3.69
N LEU A 66 -2.18 12.65 -4.41
CA LEU A 66 -1.00 11.98 -3.86
C LEU A 66 0.19 12.93 -3.72
N ILE A 67 0.24 14.00 -4.53
CA ILE A 67 1.29 15.02 -4.41
C ILE A 67 0.95 15.97 -3.26
N ARG A 68 1.95 16.29 -2.44
CA ARG A 68 1.76 17.26 -1.35
C ARG A 68 1.48 18.65 -1.93
N LYS A 69 0.39 19.28 -1.45
CA LYS A 69 -0.10 20.57 -1.95
C LYS A 69 0.93 21.71 -1.89
N LEU A 70 1.65 21.87 -0.78
CA LEU A 70 2.59 22.99 -0.60
C LEU A 70 3.81 22.90 -1.54
N PRO A 71 4.51 21.75 -1.66
CA PRO A 71 5.55 21.57 -2.69
C PRO A 71 5.03 21.81 -4.11
N PHE A 72 3.85 21.29 -4.46
CA PHE A 72 3.25 21.51 -5.79
C PHE A 72 3.00 23.00 -6.06
N ALA A 73 2.42 23.72 -5.10
CA ALA A 73 2.18 25.15 -5.22
C ALA A 73 3.48 25.97 -5.39
N ARG A 74 4.59 25.55 -4.76
CA ARG A 74 5.91 26.17 -4.95
C ARG A 74 6.41 25.94 -6.37
N LEU A 75 6.30 24.71 -6.89
CA LEU A 75 6.67 24.37 -8.25
C LEU A 75 5.86 25.18 -9.28
N VAL A 76 4.55 25.32 -9.09
CA VAL A 76 3.70 26.14 -9.96
C VAL A 76 4.19 27.60 -10.03
N LYS A 77 4.57 28.19 -8.88
CA LYS A 77 5.14 29.54 -8.83
C LYS A 77 6.52 29.65 -9.47
N GLU A 78 7.37 28.65 -9.27
CA GLU A 78 8.69 28.57 -9.90
C GLU A 78 8.57 28.56 -11.42
N VAL A 79 7.69 27.71 -11.96
CA VAL A 79 7.40 27.64 -13.40
C VAL A 79 6.79 28.96 -13.89
N GLN A 80 5.81 29.53 -13.18
CA GLN A 80 5.24 30.82 -13.58
C GLN A 80 6.28 31.94 -13.64
N THR A 81 7.24 31.95 -12.71
CA THR A 81 8.31 32.95 -12.67
C THR A 81 9.21 32.88 -13.90
N SER A 82 9.50 31.67 -14.42
CA SER A 82 10.32 31.52 -15.62
C SER A 82 9.62 32.04 -16.89
N PHE A 83 8.28 32.05 -16.92
CA PHE A 83 7.49 32.62 -18.02
C PHE A 83 7.20 34.12 -17.88
N THR A 84 7.56 34.74 -16.76
CA THR A 84 7.26 36.15 -16.48
C THR A 84 8.55 36.95 -16.20
N PRO A 85 9.37 37.24 -17.22
CA PRO A 85 10.51 38.13 -17.06
C PRO A 85 10.03 39.55 -16.76
N GLY A 86 10.67 40.23 -15.79
CA GLY A 86 10.39 41.63 -15.46
C GLY A 86 9.67 41.88 -14.11
N GLY A 87 9.55 40.88 -13.24
CA GLY A 87 9.10 41.08 -11.86
C GLY A 87 7.59 41.29 -11.68
N LEU A 88 6.79 41.06 -12.73
CA LEU A 88 5.34 41.01 -12.65
C LEU A 88 4.92 39.89 -11.69
N GLN A 89 4.26 40.28 -10.59
CA GLN A 89 3.81 39.34 -9.57
C GLN A 89 2.38 38.88 -9.86
N TYR A 90 2.23 37.62 -10.27
CA TYR A 90 0.92 37.00 -10.39
C TYR A 90 0.42 36.47 -9.03
N ARG A 91 -0.87 36.69 -8.77
CA ARG A 91 -1.56 36.10 -7.61
C ARG A 91 -2.32 34.86 -8.08
N TRP A 92 -2.05 33.74 -7.43
CA TRP A 92 -2.71 32.47 -7.71
C TRP A 92 -3.98 32.32 -6.89
N ALA A 93 -5.09 32.02 -7.57
CA ALA A 93 -6.29 31.52 -6.90
C ALA A 93 -6.03 30.11 -6.34
N ALA A 94 -6.55 29.82 -5.15
CA ALA A 94 -6.39 28.50 -4.53
C ALA A 94 -7.00 27.38 -5.40
N THR A 95 -8.15 27.65 -6.02
CA THR A 95 -8.82 26.73 -6.95
C THR A 95 -8.02 26.48 -8.23
N ALA A 96 -7.29 27.49 -8.74
CA ALA A 96 -6.44 27.32 -9.91
C ALA A 96 -5.27 26.37 -9.64
N VAL A 97 -4.63 26.49 -8.47
CA VAL A 97 -3.55 25.57 -8.08
C VAL A 97 -4.07 24.15 -7.89
N LEU A 98 -5.28 23.98 -7.33
CA LEU A 98 -5.92 22.66 -7.21
C LEU A 98 -6.25 22.05 -8.58
N ALA A 99 -6.81 22.83 -9.50
CA ALA A 99 -7.12 22.37 -10.85
C ALA A 99 -5.84 21.93 -11.61
N LEU A 100 -4.75 22.70 -11.48
CA LEU A 100 -3.45 22.31 -12.03
C LEU A 100 -2.94 21.00 -11.43
N GLN A 101 -3.14 20.80 -10.12
CA GLN A 101 -2.72 19.58 -9.44
C GLN A 101 -3.53 18.37 -9.90
N GLU A 102 -4.85 18.50 -10.00
CA GLU A 102 -5.73 17.44 -10.50
C GLU A 102 -5.35 17.02 -11.93
N ALA A 103 -5.16 17.99 -12.81
CA ALA A 103 -4.76 17.73 -14.20
C ALA A 103 -3.38 17.06 -14.29
N ALA A 104 -2.39 17.55 -13.52
CA ALA A 104 -1.05 16.99 -13.51
C ALA A 104 -1.01 15.55 -12.99
N GLU A 105 -1.72 15.25 -11.90
CA GLU A 105 -1.78 13.89 -11.35
C GLU A 105 -2.53 12.93 -12.29
N ALA A 106 -3.64 13.36 -12.88
CA ALA A 106 -4.36 12.56 -13.88
C ALA A 106 -3.48 12.25 -15.11
N HIS A 107 -2.73 13.24 -15.60
CA HIS A 107 -1.79 13.05 -16.70
C HIS A 107 -0.70 12.01 -16.35
N LEU A 108 -0.10 12.13 -15.16
CA LEU A 108 0.95 11.22 -14.70
C LEU A 108 0.43 9.79 -14.51
N VAL A 109 -0.75 9.61 -13.92
CA VAL A 109 -1.39 8.29 -13.78
C VAL A 109 -1.59 7.64 -15.15
N GLY A 110 -2.19 8.37 -16.10
CA GLY A 110 -2.36 7.87 -17.46
C GLY A 110 -1.03 7.53 -18.12
N LEU A 111 0.03 8.34 -17.93
CA LEU A 111 1.35 8.04 -18.48
C LEU A 111 1.96 6.76 -17.87
N PHE A 112 1.77 6.53 -16.57
CA PHE A 112 2.23 5.32 -15.90
C PHE A 112 1.47 4.06 -16.35
N GLU A 113 0.19 4.18 -16.68
CA GLU A 113 -0.58 3.07 -17.26
C GLU A 113 0.01 2.63 -18.60
N ASP A 114 0.27 3.56 -19.52
CA ASP A 114 0.88 3.26 -20.81
C ASP A 114 2.31 2.72 -20.66
N ALA A 115 3.10 3.33 -19.78
CA ALA A 115 4.46 2.85 -19.50
C ALA A 115 4.44 1.43 -18.91
N ASN A 116 3.44 1.09 -18.10
CA ASN A 116 3.27 -0.25 -17.56
C ASN A 116 2.92 -1.26 -18.67
N LEU A 117 2.06 -0.89 -19.62
CA LEU A 117 1.76 -1.73 -20.80
C LEU A 117 3.02 -1.98 -21.65
N ALA A 118 3.84 -0.95 -21.89
CA ALA A 118 5.12 -1.08 -22.58
C ALA A 118 6.12 -1.97 -21.83
N CYS A 119 6.17 -1.87 -20.50
CA CYS A 119 7.00 -2.71 -19.65
C CYS A 119 6.59 -4.20 -19.75
N ILE A 120 5.29 -4.48 -19.67
CA ILE A 120 4.72 -5.83 -19.81
C ILE A 120 4.99 -6.39 -21.20
N HIS A 121 4.83 -5.58 -22.25
CA HIS A 121 5.16 -5.95 -23.62
C HIS A 121 6.63 -6.41 -23.76
N ALA A 122 7.53 -5.76 -23.03
CA ALA A 122 8.95 -6.13 -22.95
C ALA A 122 9.27 -7.23 -21.92
N LYS A 123 8.26 -7.99 -21.44
CA LYS A 123 8.39 -9.10 -20.47
C LYS A 123 9.05 -8.70 -19.13
N ARG A 124 8.84 -7.47 -18.69
CA ARG A 124 9.32 -6.94 -17.39
C ARG A 124 8.15 -6.56 -16.49
N VAL A 125 8.45 -6.41 -15.20
CA VAL A 125 7.52 -5.91 -14.17
C VAL A 125 7.97 -4.58 -13.55
N THR A 126 9.20 -4.16 -13.82
CA THR A 126 9.77 -2.90 -13.33
C THR A 126 9.82 -1.91 -14.48
N ILE A 127 9.04 -0.83 -14.37
CA ILE A 127 9.03 0.28 -15.33
C ILE A 127 10.41 0.95 -15.39
N MET A 128 10.80 1.37 -16.59
CA MET A 128 12.07 2.02 -16.87
C MET A 128 11.84 3.31 -17.67
N PRO A 129 12.81 4.25 -17.70
CA PRO A 129 12.69 5.50 -18.47
C PRO A 129 12.35 5.27 -19.95
N LYS A 130 12.87 4.19 -20.56
CA LYS A 130 12.57 3.81 -21.95
C LYS A 130 11.08 3.49 -22.19
N ASP A 131 10.38 2.98 -21.18
CA ASP A 131 8.96 2.64 -21.28
C ASP A 131 8.11 3.93 -21.31
N MET A 132 8.46 4.90 -20.47
CA MET A 132 7.85 6.23 -20.49
C MET A 132 8.17 7.00 -21.78
N GLN A 133 9.41 6.92 -22.27
CA GLN A 133 9.80 7.53 -23.54
C GLN A 133 9.00 6.93 -24.70
N LEU A 134 8.83 5.61 -24.72
CA LEU A 134 8.02 4.92 -25.73
C LEU A 134 6.55 5.33 -25.65
N ALA A 135 5.97 5.33 -24.44
CA ALA A 135 4.58 5.78 -24.22
C ALA A 135 4.36 7.21 -24.74
N ARG A 136 5.25 8.15 -24.39
CA ARG A 136 5.20 9.53 -24.89
C ARG A 136 5.35 9.62 -26.40
N ARG A 137 6.19 8.78 -27.00
CA ARG A 137 6.40 8.75 -28.45
C ARG A 137 5.15 8.28 -29.19
N ILE A 138 4.48 7.25 -28.67
CA ILE A 138 3.26 6.68 -29.27
C ILE A 138 2.07 7.64 -29.11
N ARG A 139 1.95 8.33 -27.96
CA ARG A 139 0.92 9.37 -27.74
C ARG A 139 1.03 10.55 -28.72
N GLY A 140 2.19 10.74 -29.34
CA GLY A 140 2.46 11.86 -30.25
C GLY A 140 2.97 13.11 -29.54
N ARG A 141 3.62 14.02 -30.29
CA ARG A 141 3.88 15.39 -29.83
C ARG A 141 2.55 16.14 -29.87
N LEU A 142 2.02 16.51 -28.70
CA LEU A 142 0.81 17.34 -28.51
C LEU A 142 -0.55 16.65 -28.79
N ARG A 143 -1.19 16.21 -27.70
CA ARG A 143 -2.64 16.38 -27.52
C ARG A 143 -2.86 17.18 -26.23
N GLU A 144 -2.36 18.40 -26.23
CA GLU A 144 -2.91 19.54 -25.50
C GLU A 144 -2.93 20.72 -26.45
#